data_AF-A0A1F2Y9K6-F1
#
_entry.id   AF-A0A1F2Y9K6-F1
#
_cell.length_a   1.000
_cell.length_b   1.000
_cell.length_c   1.000
_cell.angle_alpha   90.00
_cell.angle_beta   90.00
_cell.angle_gamma   90.00
#
_symmetry.space_group_name_H-M   'P 1'
#
loop_
_entity.id
_entity.type
_entity.pdbx_description
1 polymer ?
#
loop_
_entity_poly.entity_id
_entity_poly.type
_entity_poly.pdbx_seq_one_letter_code
_entity_poly.pdbx_strand_id
1 'polypeptide(L)' 'MDSLSTDRLHVWTPAEMLELVTADRAPAGEAFDYTDTNYLLLGLVIEQVRGQPVADVLRDGVLSG' A
#
# COMPACT_ATOMS: atom_id res chain seq x y z
N MET A 1 2.51 -12.12 17.30
CA MET A 1 2.27 -11.93 15.85
C MET A 1 1.39 -13.08 15.42
N ASP A 2 0.14 -13.10 15.92
CA ASP A 2 -0.75 -14.25 15.80
C ASP A 2 -2.09 -13.78 15.24
N SER A 3 -2.56 -14.53 14.24
CA SER A 3 -3.78 -14.31 13.45
C SER A 3 -3.68 -13.26 12.35
N LEU A 4 -2.97 -13.60 11.28
CA LEU A 4 -3.49 -13.24 9.95
C LEU A 4 -4.93 -13.79 9.90
N SER A 5 -5.90 -12.90 9.65
CA SER A 5 -7.34 -13.17 9.80
C SER A 5 -7.75 -14.56 9.32
N THR A 6 -8.50 -15.29 10.15
CA THR A 6 -9.11 -16.57 9.73
C THR A 6 -10.19 -16.37 8.66
N ASP A 7 -10.63 -15.13 8.46
CA ASP A 7 -11.48 -14.73 7.35
C ASP A 7 -10.64 -14.45 6.09
N ARG A 8 -10.56 -15.47 5.23
CA ARG A 8 -9.87 -15.40 3.94
C ARG A 8 -10.58 -14.54 2.89
N LEU A 9 -11.84 -14.14 3.14
CA LEU A 9 -12.63 -13.32 2.22
C LEU A 9 -12.67 -11.85 2.64
N HIS A 10 -11.98 -11.47 3.72
CA HIS A 10 -11.91 -10.08 4.15
C HIS A 10 -11.28 -9.20 3.07
N VAL A 11 -12.00 -8.16 2.66
CA VAL A 11 -11.51 -7.16 1.73
C VAL A 11 -10.86 -6.05 2.55
N TRP A 12 -9.52 -6.06 2.59
CA TRP A 12 -8.73 -5.11 3.34
C TRP A 12 -8.76 -3.72 2.72
N THR A 13 -9.06 -2.71 3.53
CA THR A 13 -8.91 -1.30 3.13
C THR A 13 -7.47 -0.82 3.36
N PRO A 14 -7.01 0.23 2.66
CA PRO A 14 -5.70 0.82 2.93
C PRO A 14 -5.53 1.28 4.39
N ALA A 15 -6.59 1.80 5.01
CA ALA A 15 -6.54 2.24 6.40
C ALA A 15 -6.31 1.07 7.37
N GLU A 16 -7.04 -0.03 7.21
CA GLU A 16 -6.85 -1.26 8.01
C GLU A 16 -5.43 -1.82 7.84
N MET A 17 -4.91 -1.81 6.61
CA MET A 17 -3.54 -2.27 6.35
C MET A 17 -2.48 -1.39 7.03
N LEU A 18 -2.73 -0.08 7.16
CA LEU A 18 -1.82 0.84 7.85
C LEU A 18 -1.85 0.64 9.37
N GLU A 19 -2.93 0.14 9.96
CA GLU A 19 -2.97 -0.20 11.39
C GLU A 19 -2.07 -1.38 11.76
N LEU A 20 -1.75 -2.24 10.80
CA LEU A 20 -0.85 -3.39 10.98
C LEU A 20 0.64 -3.02 10.95
N VAL A 21 0.95 -1.77 10.58
CA VAL A 21 2.32 -1.31 10.39
C VAL A 21 3.01 -1.13 11.74
N THR A 22 4.12 -1.83 11.93
CA THR A 22 4.97 -1.67 13.12
C THR A 22 5.81 -0.39 13.04
N ALA A 23 6.07 0.20 14.20
CA ALA A 23 6.91 1.39 14.34
C ALA A 23 8.43 1.11 14.25
N ASP A 24 8.83 -0.16 14.21
CA ASP A 24 10.23 -0.56 14.13
C ASP A 24 10.77 -0.38 12.71
N ARG A 25 11.33 0.80 12.46
CA ARG A 25 11.83 1.22 11.14
C ARG A 25 13.09 2.06 11.33
N ALA A 26 14.07 1.85 10.47
CA ALA A 26 15.21 2.74 10.37
C ALA A 26 14.76 4.16 9.98
N PRO A 27 15.51 5.21 10.37
CA PRO A 27 15.24 6.56 9.90
C PRO A 27 15.24 6.64 8.36
N ALA A 28 14.45 7.56 7.82
CA ALA A 28 14.28 7.72 6.39
C ALA A 28 15.63 7.99 5.69
N GLY A 29 16.01 7.11 4.77
CA GLY A 29 17.23 7.24 3.97
C GLY A 29 18.51 6.68 4.60
N GLU A 30 18.44 6.17 5.83
CA GLU A 30 19.63 5.63 6.54
C GLU A 30 19.85 4.14 6.32
N ALA A 31 18.81 3.40 5.93
CA ALA A 31 18.89 1.98 5.59
C ALA A 31 17.94 1.64 4.43
N PHE A 32 18.15 0.48 3.83
CA PHE A 32 17.27 -0.09 2.82
C PHE A 32 16.64 -1.37 3.36
N ASP A 33 15.31 -1.36 3.46
CA ASP A 33 14.50 -2.53 3.78
C ASP A 33 13.33 -2.60 2.80
N TYR A 34 13.08 -3.78 2.24
CA TYR A 34 11.89 -4.00 1.42
C TYR A 34 10.64 -3.94 2.30
N THR A 35 9.76 -2.99 2.02
CA THR A 35 8.55 -2.75 2.81
C THR A 35 7.35 -2.54 1.90
N ASP A 36 6.41 -3.47 1.92
CA ASP A 36 5.18 -3.40 1.11
C ASP A 36 4.37 -2.13 1.37
N THR A 37 4.36 -1.65 2.62
CA THR A 37 3.68 -0.40 3.01
C THR A 37 4.10 0.79 2.14
N ASN A 38 5.35 0.83 1.65
CA ASN A 38 5.82 1.93 0.80
C ASN A 38 5.03 1.98 -0.52
N TYR A 39 4.70 0.83 -1.09
CA TYR A 39 3.92 0.75 -2.33
C TYR A 39 2.43 1.04 -2.08
N LEU A 40 1.89 0.64 -0.93
CA LEU A 40 0.54 1.03 -0.52
C LEU A 40 0.42 2.57 -0.43
N LEU A 41 1.38 3.21 0.25
CA LEU A 41 1.43 4.68 0.39
C LEU A 41 1.61 5.36 -0.97
N LEU A 42 2.48 4.82 -1.83
CA LEU A 42 2.66 5.35 -3.19
C LEU A 42 1.35 5.30 -4.00
N GLY A 43 0.59 4.19 -3.90
CA GLY A 43 -0.72 4.07 -4.52
C GLY A 43 -1.67 5.17 -4.06
N LEU A 44 -1.77 5.41 -2.75
CA LEU A 44 -2.61 6.48 -2.18
C LEU A 44 -2.18 7.87 -2.65
N VAL A 45 -0.88 8.14 -2.77
CA VAL A 45 -0.36 9.40 -3.31
C VAL A 45 -0.77 9.57 -4.78
N ILE A 46 -0.68 8.50 -5.58
CA ILE A 46 -1.14 8.53 -6.98
C ILE A 46 -2.63 8.86 -7.05
N GLU A 47 -3.47 8.20 -6.24
CA GLU A 47 -4.91 8.48 -6.19
C GLU A 47 -5.19 9.93 -5.81
N GLN A 48 -4.51 10.44 -4.80
CA GLN A 48 -4.66 11.83 -4.34
C GLN A 48 -4.28 12.84 -5.43
N VAL A 49 -3.21 12.59 -6.17
CA VAL A 49 -2.73 13.49 -7.23
C VAL A 49 -3.60 13.40 -8.49
N ARG A 50 -4.14 12.21 -8.80
CA ARG A 50 -4.87 11.93 -10.04
C ARG A 50 -6.39 12.03 -9.91
N GLY A 51 -6.92 12.03 -8.70
CA GLY A 51 -8.36 12.09 -8.42
C GLY A 51 -9.15 10.85 -8.88
N GLN A 52 -8.49 9.70 -9.01
CA GLN A 52 -9.09 8.45 -9.50
C GLN A 52 -8.37 7.24 -8.90
N PRO A 53 -8.99 6.04 -8.87
CA PRO A 53 -8.38 4.84 -8.32
C PRO A 53 -7.06 4.47 -9.02
N VAL A 54 -6.06 4.00 -8.26
CA VAL A 54 -4.73 3.70 -8.81
C VAL A 54 -4.78 2.62 -9.89
N ALA A 55 -5.71 1.68 -9.77
CA ALA A 55 -5.93 0.63 -10.77
C ALA A 55 -6.31 1.20 -12.15
N ASP A 56 -7.10 2.28 -12.17
CA ASP A 56 -7.52 2.93 -13.42
C ASP A 56 -6.35 3.73 -14.01
N VAL A 57 -5.59 4.44 -13.16
CA VAL A 57 -4.35 5.13 -13.59
C VAL A 57 -3.37 4.16 -14.25
N LEU A 58 -3.19 2.98 -13.67
CA LEU A 58 -2.28 1.96 -14.22
C LEU A 58 -2.80 1.38 -15.53
N ARG A 59 -4.10 1.11 -15.64
CA ARG A 59 -4.70 0.62 -16.89
C ARG A 59 -4.51 1.61 -18.02
N ASP A 60 -4.83 2.87 -17.78
CA ASP A 60 -4.82 3.91 -18.82
C ASP A 60 -3.41 4.38 -19.20
N GLY A 61 -2.46 4.31 -18.27
CA GLY A 61 -1.14 4.90 -18.45
C GLY A 61 0.00 3.91 -18.69
N VAL A 62 -0.15 2.65 -18.28
CA VAL A 62 0.94 1.66 -18.28
C VAL A 62 0.54 0.37 -18.99
N LEU A 63 -0.68 -0.12 -18.74
CA LEU A 63 -1.11 -1.45 -19.19
C LEU A 63 -1.91 -1.45 -20.51
N SER A 64 -2.31 -0.28 -21.01
CA SER A 64 -3.06 -0.14 -22.27
C SER A 64 -2.20 -0.25 -23.54
N GLY A 65 -1.07 -0.95 -23.47
CA GLY A 65 -0.14 -1.18 -24.58
C GLY A 65 -0.52 -2.37 -25.46
#